data_AF-A0A4Y8DI05-F1
#
_entry.id   AF-A0A4Y8DI05-F1
#
_cell.length_a   1.000
_cell.length_b   1.000
_cell.length_c   1.000
_cell.angle_alpha   90.00
_cell.angle_beta   90.00
_cell.angle_gamma   90.00
#
_symmetry.space_group_name_H-M   'P 1'
#
loop_
_entity.id
_entity.type
_entity.pdbx_description
1 polymer ?
#
loop_
_entity_poly.entity_id
_entity_poly.type
_entity_poly.pdbx_seq_one_letter_code
_entity_poly.pdbx_strand_id
1 'polypeptide(L)'
;MSSTTTIAIAGFTGRMARLITDFVLQDHPNAIIHGICRSTSKIGACIRFNPRVRLFGASSTDISTIRAALAGTSVCICCYLGDSKLMVDGQKVLIDACIEENVPRYIASDYTFDYRPLELGDYSAKDSSKHIHPYLQEKEKSENIRGVHILNGAFMEFVWNPLLGVVNAEEGNFRYHGIGDEQLEMTAMKDTARFVAAVSMDPKAVGAVKYRGDSKSIKKLAHLYQEAFGVEPSIQRLDSPEDLHENMTSAFKKNPRNGFAWIGLYGQYWMSNGQTLLGDTDNGRYPEVVPTTVEEFLKGHTKESLGKSTQF
;
A
#
# COMPACT_ATOMS: atom_id res chain seq x y z
N MET A 1 -10.20 -27.75 17.96
CA MET A 1 -9.41 -27.71 16.71
C MET A 1 -9.58 -26.31 16.14
N SER A 2 -8.51 -25.53 16.00
CA SER A 2 -8.61 -24.20 15.38
C SER A 2 -9.02 -24.41 13.91
N SER A 3 -10.08 -23.74 13.47
CA SER A 3 -10.57 -23.85 12.09
C SER A 3 -9.52 -23.31 11.13
N THR A 4 -9.16 -24.09 10.12
CA THR A 4 -8.28 -23.64 9.03
C THR A 4 -8.92 -22.47 8.28
N THR A 5 -8.14 -21.42 8.03
CA THR A 5 -8.57 -20.24 7.27
C THR A 5 -7.85 -20.22 5.92
N THR A 6 -8.58 -20.17 4.82
CA THR A 6 -7.97 -20.09 3.49
C THR A 6 -8.07 -18.67 2.96
N ILE A 7 -6.95 -18.05 2.62
CA ILE A 7 -6.89 -16.69 2.05
C ILE A 7 -6.49 -16.75 0.58
N ALA A 8 -7.14 -15.97 -0.29
CA ALA A 8 -6.68 -15.75 -1.65
C ALA A 8 -5.85 -14.47 -1.73
N ILE A 9 -4.76 -14.47 -2.48
CA ILE A 9 -3.91 -13.29 -2.71
C ILE A 9 -3.69 -13.12 -4.21
N ALA A 10 -4.29 -12.08 -4.80
CA ALA A 10 -4.15 -11.74 -6.21
C ALA A 10 -2.98 -10.76 -6.45
N GLY A 11 -2.25 -10.96 -7.54
CA GLY A 11 -1.00 -10.22 -7.77
C GLY A 11 0.17 -10.82 -6.98
N PHE A 12 0.15 -12.15 -6.79
CA PHE A 12 1.01 -12.89 -5.84
C PHE A 12 2.53 -12.72 -6.03
N THR A 13 2.98 -12.26 -7.20
CA THR A 13 4.39 -11.96 -7.46
C THR A 13 4.83 -10.57 -6.98
N GLY A 14 3.88 -9.70 -6.62
CA GLY A 14 4.15 -8.34 -6.18
C GLY A 14 4.82 -8.31 -4.80
N ARG A 15 5.57 -7.23 -4.53
CA ARG A 15 6.29 -7.05 -3.27
C ARG A 15 5.39 -7.11 -2.04
N MET A 16 4.28 -6.36 -2.06
CA MET A 16 3.29 -6.38 -0.98
C MET A 16 2.75 -7.79 -0.72
N ALA A 17 2.37 -8.50 -1.79
CA ALA A 17 1.86 -9.88 -1.69
C ALA A 17 2.89 -10.85 -1.08
N ARG A 18 4.17 -10.71 -1.43
CA ARG A 18 5.25 -11.53 -0.86
C ARG A 18 5.41 -11.30 0.64
N LEU A 19 5.46 -10.03 1.07
CA LEU A 19 5.55 -9.69 2.49
C LEU A 19 4.32 -10.20 3.26
N ILE A 20 3.11 -10.02 2.72
CA ILE A 20 1.87 -10.54 3.35
C ILE A 20 1.96 -12.07 3.45
N THR A 21 2.41 -12.76 2.41
CA THR A 21 2.58 -14.22 2.40
C THR A 21 3.52 -14.67 3.50
N ASP A 22 4.67 -14.01 3.65
CA ASP A 22 5.66 -14.35 4.67
C ASP A 22 5.08 -14.19 6.08
N PHE A 23 4.41 -13.07 6.37
CA PHE A 23 3.79 -12.83 7.68
C PHE A 23 2.62 -13.78 7.96
N VAL A 24 1.78 -14.09 6.96
CA VAL A 24 0.72 -15.09 7.15
C VAL A 24 1.31 -16.46 7.47
N LEU A 25 2.35 -16.88 6.75
CA LEU A 25 2.98 -18.18 7.02
C LEU A 25 3.66 -18.20 8.39
N GLN A 26 4.28 -17.09 8.81
CA GLN A 26 4.98 -16.99 10.08
C GLN A 26 4.01 -16.93 11.28
N ASP A 27 3.03 -16.03 11.24
CA ASP A 27 2.23 -15.64 12.41
C ASP A 27 0.88 -16.40 12.48
N HIS A 28 0.45 -17.05 11.38
CA HIS A 28 -0.84 -17.76 11.29
C HIS A 28 -0.66 -19.23 10.84
N PRO A 29 -0.29 -20.16 11.74
CA PRO A 29 0.05 -21.54 11.38
C PRO A 29 -1.10 -22.33 10.73
N ASN A 30 -2.36 -21.95 11.03
CA ASN A 30 -3.55 -22.61 10.49
C ASN A 30 -4.09 -21.95 9.21
N ALA A 31 -3.36 -20.97 8.64
CA ALA A 31 -3.74 -20.34 7.39
C ALA A 31 -3.23 -21.15 6.17
N ILE A 32 -4.05 -21.23 5.14
CA ILE A 32 -3.70 -21.73 3.80
C ILE A 32 -3.79 -20.56 2.83
N ILE A 33 -2.85 -20.46 1.89
CA ILE A 33 -2.75 -19.37 0.93
C ILE A 33 -3.02 -19.89 -0.48
N HIS A 34 -3.97 -19.28 -1.17
CA HIS A 34 -4.19 -19.42 -2.61
C HIS A 34 -3.57 -18.22 -3.33
N GLY A 35 -2.39 -18.40 -3.93
CA GLY A 35 -1.66 -17.35 -4.63
C GLY A 35 -2.02 -17.28 -6.10
N ILE A 36 -2.56 -16.14 -6.56
CA ILE A 36 -2.99 -15.93 -7.96
C ILE A 36 -1.98 -15.01 -8.67
N CYS A 37 -1.32 -15.53 -9.72
CA CYS A 37 -0.39 -14.75 -10.52
C CYS A 37 -0.23 -15.27 -11.95
N ARG A 38 0.24 -14.41 -12.86
CA ARG A 38 0.44 -14.77 -14.28
C ARG A 38 1.51 -15.82 -14.52
N SER A 39 2.54 -15.85 -13.68
CA SER A 39 3.69 -16.74 -13.87
C SER A 39 4.17 -17.27 -12.52
N THR A 40 3.74 -18.48 -12.21
CA THR A 40 4.13 -19.20 -10.98
C THR A 40 5.62 -19.51 -10.92
N SER A 41 6.30 -19.52 -12.07
CA SER A 41 7.77 -19.68 -12.16
C SER A 41 8.56 -18.54 -11.50
N LYS A 42 7.95 -17.35 -11.32
CA LYS A 42 8.57 -16.19 -10.64
C LYS A 42 8.49 -16.27 -9.11
N ILE A 43 7.84 -17.30 -8.57
CA ILE A 43 7.74 -17.53 -7.13
C ILE A 43 8.94 -18.37 -6.69
N GLY A 44 9.62 -17.92 -5.63
CA GLY A 44 10.78 -18.62 -5.06
C GLY A 44 10.43 -20.02 -4.56
N ALA A 45 11.41 -20.92 -4.58
CA ALA A 45 11.21 -22.34 -4.27
C ALA A 45 10.58 -22.58 -2.88
N CYS A 46 11.00 -21.80 -1.87
CA CYS A 46 10.48 -21.93 -0.50
C CYS A 46 8.95 -21.74 -0.42
N ILE A 47 8.41 -20.74 -1.12
CA ILE A 47 6.97 -20.46 -1.18
C ILE A 47 6.28 -21.42 -2.14
N ARG A 48 6.88 -21.68 -3.32
CA ARG A 48 6.31 -22.54 -4.35
C ARG A 48 6.06 -23.97 -3.87
N PHE A 49 6.93 -24.50 -3.03
CA PHE A 49 6.82 -25.86 -2.48
C PHE A 49 6.31 -25.90 -1.04
N ASN A 50 5.86 -24.76 -0.49
CA ASN A 50 5.29 -24.74 0.84
C ASN A 50 3.95 -25.49 0.85
N PRO A 51 3.72 -26.45 1.78
CA PRO A 51 2.47 -27.23 1.80
C PRO A 51 1.22 -26.40 2.11
N ARG A 52 1.37 -25.19 2.66
CA ARG A 52 0.27 -24.25 2.93
C ARG A 52 0.03 -23.26 1.79
N VAL A 53 0.74 -23.37 0.67
CA VAL A 53 0.59 -22.47 -0.49
C VAL A 53 0.15 -23.26 -1.70
N ARG A 54 -0.96 -22.83 -2.31
CA ARG A 54 -1.45 -23.33 -3.60
C ARG A 54 -1.35 -22.21 -4.62
N LEU A 55 -0.70 -22.48 -5.74
CA LEU A 55 -0.48 -21.48 -6.80
C LEU A 55 -1.44 -21.69 -7.96
N PHE A 56 -2.06 -20.58 -8.38
CA PHE A 56 -2.97 -20.53 -9.51
C PHE A 56 -2.39 -19.58 -10.58
N GLY A 57 -2.11 -20.14 -11.75
CA GLY A 57 -1.54 -19.42 -12.88
C GLY A 57 -2.63 -18.70 -13.69
N ALA A 58 -2.91 -17.44 -13.40
CA ALA A 58 -4.00 -16.69 -14.04
C ALA A 58 -3.62 -15.24 -14.37
N SER A 59 -4.13 -14.73 -15.49
CA SER A 59 -4.24 -13.28 -15.73
C SER A 59 -5.51 -12.74 -15.07
N SER A 60 -5.64 -11.41 -14.97
CA SER A 60 -6.85 -10.76 -14.43
C SER A 60 -8.10 -10.96 -15.29
N THR A 61 -7.99 -11.61 -16.44
CA THR A 61 -9.11 -11.90 -17.36
C THR A 61 -9.44 -13.39 -17.43
N ASP A 62 -8.68 -14.25 -16.76
CA ASP A 62 -8.96 -15.70 -16.70
C ASP A 62 -9.90 -16.00 -15.53
N ILE A 63 -11.19 -15.73 -15.76
CA ILE A 63 -12.25 -15.86 -14.77
C ILE A 63 -12.31 -17.29 -14.20
N SER A 64 -12.12 -18.31 -15.06
CA SER A 64 -12.23 -19.72 -14.66
C SER A 64 -11.19 -20.09 -13.59
N THR A 65 -9.93 -19.74 -13.82
CA THR A 65 -8.85 -20.02 -12.88
C THR A 65 -8.94 -19.14 -11.63
N ILE A 66 -9.38 -17.87 -11.78
CA ILE A 66 -9.61 -16.98 -10.64
C ILE A 66 -10.67 -17.56 -9.71
N ARG A 67 -11.82 -18.01 -10.23
CA ARG A 67 -12.89 -18.62 -9.44
C ARG A 67 -12.42 -19.90 -8.73
N ALA A 68 -11.70 -20.77 -9.43
CA ALA A 68 -11.11 -21.96 -8.82
C ALA A 68 -10.15 -21.63 -7.66
N ALA A 69 -9.43 -20.50 -7.74
CA ALA A 69 -8.57 -20.02 -6.66
C ALA A 69 -9.34 -19.41 -5.49
N LEU A 70 -10.52 -18.84 -5.74
CA LEU A 70 -11.36 -18.19 -4.72
C LEU A 70 -12.28 -19.16 -3.98
N ALA A 71 -12.61 -20.31 -4.59
CA ALA A 71 -13.48 -21.31 -4.01
C ALA A 71 -13.04 -21.72 -2.60
N GLY A 72 -13.96 -21.58 -1.63
CA GLY A 72 -13.73 -21.94 -0.23
C GLY A 72 -12.77 -21.01 0.54
N THR A 73 -12.43 -19.85 -0.01
CA THR A 73 -11.62 -18.84 0.70
C THR A 73 -12.49 -17.93 1.57
N SER A 74 -11.93 -17.48 2.69
CA SER A 74 -12.62 -16.60 3.65
C SER A 74 -12.37 -15.12 3.39
N VAL A 75 -11.35 -14.79 2.61
CA VAL A 75 -11.00 -13.43 2.22
C VAL A 75 -10.12 -13.45 0.97
N CYS A 76 -10.34 -12.49 0.08
CA CYS A 76 -9.46 -12.22 -1.06
C CYS A 76 -8.71 -10.91 -0.82
N ILE A 77 -7.37 -10.95 -0.95
CA ILE A 77 -6.48 -9.80 -0.84
C ILE A 77 -6.02 -9.42 -2.24
N CYS A 78 -6.28 -8.19 -2.66
CA CYS A 78 -5.80 -7.67 -3.92
C CYS A 78 -4.48 -6.93 -3.72
N CYS A 79 -3.45 -7.35 -4.46
CA CYS A 79 -2.15 -6.67 -4.56
C CYS A 79 -1.83 -6.31 -6.01
N TYR A 80 -2.85 -6.00 -6.80
CA TYR A 80 -2.65 -5.50 -8.16
C TYR A 80 -1.97 -4.14 -8.15
N LEU A 81 -0.99 -3.98 -9.04
CA LEU A 81 -0.31 -2.72 -9.31
C LEU A 81 -0.03 -2.68 -10.82
N GLY A 82 -0.59 -1.70 -11.52
CA GLY A 82 -0.48 -1.59 -12.97
C GLY A 82 -1.24 -0.41 -13.52
N ASP A 83 -1.64 -0.50 -14.78
CA ASP A 83 -2.45 0.53 -15.44
C ASP A 83 -3.90 0.56 -14.91
N SER A 84 -4.66 1.58 -15.31
CA SER A 84 -6.07 1.73 -14.90
C SER A 84 -6.93 0.54 -15.29
N LYS A 85 -6.62 -0.17 -16.39
CA LYS A 85 -7.35 -1.37 -16.79
C LYS A 85 -7.18 -2.48 -15.76
N LEU A 86 -5.96 -2.76 -15.31
CA LEU A 86 -5.73 -3.74 -14.25
C LEU A 86 -6.28 -3.27 -12.91
N MET A 87 -6.02 -2.00 -12.55
CA MET A 87 -6.38 -1.44 -11.25
C MET A 87 -7.89 -1.24 -11.07
N VAL A 88 -8.65 -1.07 -12.16
CA VAL A 88 -10.11 -0.91 -12.10
C VAL A 88 -10.80 -2.17 -12.60
N ASP A 89 -10.69 -2.50 -13.89
CA ASP A 89 -11.43 -3.62 -14.47
C ASP A 89 -10.98 -4.96 -13.88
N GLY A 90 -9.67 -5.13 -13.68
CA GLY A 90 -9.13 -6.34 -13.05
C GLY A 90 -9.61 -6.54 -11.61
N GLN A 91 -9.73 -5.46 -10.82
CA GLN A 91 -10.29 -5.54 -9.48
C GLN A 91 -11.80 -5.82 -9.50
N LYS A 92 -12.57 -5.20 -10.41
CA LYS A 92 -14.01 -5.50 -10.56
C LYS A 92 -14.27 -6.96 -10.91
N VAL A 93 -13.52 -7.52 -11.87
CA VAL A 93 -13.59 -8.95 -12.20
C VAL A 93 -13.28 -9.83 -10.98
N LEU A 94 -12.26 -9.45 -10.20
CA LEU A 94 -11.90 -10.21 -9.00
C LEU A 94 -12.98 -10.12 -7.91
N ILE A 95 -13.63 -8.97 -7.74
CA ILE A 95 -14.73 -8.76 -6.80
C ILE A 95 -15.97 -9.57 -7.23
N ASP A 96 -16.36 -9.49 -8.51
CA ASP A 96 -17.49 -10.29 -9.04
C ASP A 96 -17.22 -11.79 -8.86
N ALA A 97 -15.99 -12.25 -9.11
CA ALA A 97 -15.61 -13.65 -8.88
C ALA A 97 -15.63 -14.03 -7.37
N CYS A 98 -15.32 -13.09 -6.47
CA CYS A 98 -15.47 -13.31 -5.03
C CYS A 98 -16.93 -13.54 -4.65
N ILE A 99 -17.84 -12.73 -5.21
CA ILE A 99 -19.29 -12.86 -4.99
C ILE A 99 -19.80 -14.21 -5.50
N GLU A 100 -19.43 -14.58 -6.73
CA GLU A 100 -19.83 -15.87 -7.33
C GLU A 100 -19.36 -17.09 -6.52
N GLU A 101 -18.20 -16.98 -5.87
CA GLU A 101 -17.61 -18.05 -5.02
C GLU A 101 -17.93 -17.87 -3.53
N ASN A 102 -18.84 -16.97 -3.18
CA ASN A 102 -19.29 -16.68 -1.80
C ASN A 102 -18.14 -16.30 -0.84
N VAL A 103 -17.11 -15.63 -1.33
CA VAL A 103 -16.01 -15.09 -0.51
C VAL A 103 -16.51 -13.86 0.23
N PRO A 104 -16.56 -13.87 1.57
CA PRO A 104 -17.32 -12.88 2.34
C PRO A 104 -16.59 -11.53 2.49
N ARG A 105 -15.28 -11.47 2.21
CA ARG A 105 -14.46 -10.25 2.36
C ARG A 105 -13.48 -10.05 1.22
N TYR A 106 -13.30 -8.79 0.83
CA TYR A 106 -12.34 -8.37 -0.19
C TYR A 106 -11.50 -7.19 0.31
N ILE A 107 -10.19 -7.37 0.37
CA ILE A 107 -9.23 -6.30 0.68
C ILE A 107 -8.77 -5.67 -0.63
N ALA A 108 -9.13 -4.40 -0.84
CA ALA A 108 -8.83 -3.66 -2.06
C ALA A 108 -7.35 -3.26 -2.15
N SER A 109 -6.85 -3.09 -3.38
CA SER A 109 -5.46 -2.71 -3.65
C SER A 109 -5.23 -1.20 -3.47
N ASP A 110 -5.44 -0.70 -2.24
CA ASP A 110 -5.32 0.73 -1.91
C ASP A 110 -3.94 1.09 -1.34
N TYR A 111 -3.58 0.48 -0.19
CA TYR A 111 -2.35 0.66 0.59
C TYR A 111 -1.74 2.07 0.48
N THR A 112 -2.46 3.06 1.01
CA THR A 112 -2.17 4.49 0.79
C THR A 112 -2.64 5.37 1.95
N PHE A 113 -2.39 6.68 1.89
CA PHE A 113 -3.05 7.68 2.72
C PHE A 113 -4.58 7.69 2.54
N ASP A 114 -5.31 8.45 3.38
CA ASP A 114 -6.77 8.53 3.29
C ASP A 114 -7.20 9.28 2.03
N TYR A 115 -7.50 8.53 0.96
CA TYR A 115 -7.89 9.07 -0.33
C TYR A 115 -9.38 9.47 -0.40
N ARG A 116 -10.17 9.19 0.64
CA ARG A 116 -11.63 9.36 0.58
C ARG A 116 -12.07 10.83 0.43
N PRO A 117 -11.35 11.82 1.00
CA PRO A 117 -11.65 13.24 0.78
C PRO A 117 -11.36 13.75 -0.63
N LEU A 118 -10.59 13.02 -1.44
CA LEU A 118 -10.27 13.44 -2.81
C LEU A 118 -11.46 13.23 -3.73
N GLU A 119 -11.62 14.07 -4.73
CA GLU A 119 -12.52 13.85 -5.85
C GLU A 119 -11.85 13.07 -6.98
N LEU A 120 -12.64 12.49 -7.88
CA LEU A 120 -12.10 11.83 -9.07
C LEU A 120 -11.36 12.86 -9.95
N GLY A 121 -10.11 12.57 -10.29
CA GLY A 121 -9.25 13.47 -11.06
C GLY A 121 -8.33 14.36 -10.22
N ASP A 122 -8.55 14.47 -8.91
CA ASP A 122 -7.66 15.22 -8.00
C ASP A 122 -6.27 14.59 -7.90
N TYR A 123 -6.18 13.27 -8.05
CA TYR A 123 -4.92 12.55 -8.14
C TYR A 123 -5.07 11.29 -8.99
N SER A 124 -4.62 11.36 -10.24
CA SER A 124 -4.82 10.28 -11.22
C SER A 124 -4.32 8.90 -10.78
N ALA A 125 -3.25 8.83 -9.97
CA ALA A 125 -2.77 7.55 -9.42
C ALA A 125 -3.73 6.89 -8.40
N LYS A 126 -4.70 7.65 -7.87
CA LYS A 126 -5.71 7.20 -6.89
C LYS A 126 -7.14 7.18 -7.43
N ASP A 127 -7.35 7.56 -8.68
CA ASP A 127 -8.66 7.42 -9.36
C ASP A 127 -9.16 5.98 -9.34
N SER A 128 -8.26 4.99 -9.40
CA SER A 128 -8.66 3.57 -9.30
C SER A 128 -9.35 3.26 -7.97
N SER A 129 -8.82 3.75 -6.85
CA SER A 129 -9.46 3.64 -5.53
C SER A 129 -10.81 4.35 -5.47
N LYS A 130 -10.94 5.51 -6.16
CA LYS A 130 -12.21 6.23 -6.33
C LYS A 130 -13.23 5.51 -7.20
N HIS A 131 -12.82 4.53 -8.02
CA HIS A 131 -13.74 3.63 -8.73
C HIS A 131 -14.08 2.36 -7.96
N ILE A 132 -13.10 1.76 -7.27
CA ILE A 132 -13.28 0.47 -6.57
C ILE A 132 -14.05 0.64 -5.27
N HIS A 133 -13.82 1.71 -4.51
CA HIS A 133 -14.55 1.99 -3.28
C HIS A 133 -16.08 2.06 -3.49
N PRO A 134 -16.63 2.90 -4.38
CA PRO A 134 -18.08 2.93 -4.60
C PRO A 134 -18.61 1.65 -5.22
N TYR A 135 -17.82 0.96 -6.05
CA TYR A 135 -18.23 -0.32 -6.63
C TYR A 135 -18.41 -1.40 -5.56
N LEU A 136 -17.49 -1.51 -4.60
CA LEU A 136 -17.65 -2.40 -3.44
C LEU A 136 -18.84 -1.99 -2.59
N GLN A 137 -18.99 -0.70 -2.26
CA GLN A 137 -20.13 -0.20 -1.50
C GLN A 137 -21.48 -0.52 -2.15
N GLU A 138 -21.56 -0.51 -3.48
CA GLU A 138 -22.77 -0.90 -4.19
C GLU A 138 -23.03 -2.41 -4.06
N LYS A 139 -22.00 -3.25 -4.27
CA LYS A 139 -22.13 -4.71 -4.11
C LYS A 139 -22.51 -5.12 -2.69
N GLU A 140 -21.99 -4.43 -1.67
CA GLU A 140 -22.33 -4.66 -0.26
C GLU A 140 -23.83 -4.53 0.06
N LYS A 141 -24.62 -3.84 -0.78
CA LYS A 141 -26.06 -3.64 -0.56
C LYS A 141 -26.89 -4.87 -0.92
N SER A 142 -26.44 -5.68 -1.88
CA SER A 142 -27.21 -6.81 -2.42
C SER A 142 -26.50 -8.16 -2.28
N GLU A 143 -25.19 -8.16 -2.10
CA GLU A 143 -24.35 -9.37 -2.11
C GLU A 143 -23.71 -9.62 -0.74
N ASN A 144 -23.40 -10.88 -0.47
CA ASN A 144 -22.67 -11.27 0.75
C ASN A 144 -21.16 -11.07 0.61
N ILE A 145 -20.73 -9.83 0.43
CA ILE A 145 -19.33 -9.42 0.39
C ILE A 145 -19.14 -8.15 1.19
N ARG A 146 -18.01 -7.99 1.88
CA ARG A 146 -17.63 -6.78 2.60
C ARG A 146 -16.26 -6.29 2.12
N GLY A 147 -16.17 -5.02 1.77
CA GLY A 147 -14.94 -4.36 1.39
C GLY A 147 -14.07 -3.99 2.59
N VAL A 148 -12.76 -4.09 2.41
CA VAL A 148 -11.74 -3.62 3.36
C VAL A 148 -10.76 -2.74 2.60
N HIS A 149 -10.53 -1.53 3.10
CA HIS A 149 -9.64 -0.54 2.51
C HIS A 149 -8.51 -0.23 3.50
N ILE A 150 -7.30 -0.64 3.16
CA ILE A 150 -6.13 -0.46 4.04
C ILE A 150 -5.52 0.91 3.79
N LEU A 151 -5.58 1.77 4.79
CA LEU A 151 -5.05 3.13 4.72
C LEU A 151 -3.84 3.25 5.67
N ASN A 152 -2.65 3.42 5.12
CA ASN A 152 -1.40 3.35 5.87
C ASN A 152 -0.51 4.61 5.80
N GLY A 153 -1.06 5.72 5.30
CA GLY A 153 -0.25 6.89 4.95
C GLY A 153 0.66 6.58 3.77
N ALA A 154 1.83 7.23 3.73
CA ALA A 154 2.85 6.90 2.75
C ALA A 154 3.69 5.69 3.18
N PHE A 155 4.24 4.95 2.22
CA PHE A 155 5.30 4.01 2.55
C PHE A 155 6.56 4.78 2.95
N MET A 156 7.18 4.42 4.09
CA MET A 156 8.45 5.03 4.51
C MET A 156 9.48 4.93 3.38
N GLU A 157 9.55 3.79 2.70
CA GLU A 157 10.44 3.56 1.58
C GLU A 157 10.23 4.55 0.42
N PHE A 158 9.00 5.01 0.19
CA PHE A 158 8.69 6.01 -0.83
C PHE A 158 9.02 7.43 -0.37
N VAL A 159 8.87 7.73 0.93
CA VAL A 159 9.27 9.03 1.51
C VAL A 159 10.74 9.33 1.26
N TRP A 160 11.60 8.31 1.41
CA TRP A 160 13.03 8.41 1.19
C TRP A 160 13.45 8.27 -0.27
N ASN A 161 12.54 7.88 -1.17
CA ASN A 161 12.86 7.64 -2.57
C ASN A 161 13.04 8.97 -3.34
N PRO A 162 14.11 9.12 -4.15
CA PRO A 162 14.33 10.34 -4.94
C PRO A 162 13.18 10.70 -5.90
N LEU A 163 12.36 9.73 -6.32
CA LEU A 163 11.17 9.96 -7.14
C LEU A 163 10.13 10.84 -6.44
N LEU A 164 9.99 10.74 -5.11
CA LEU A 164 9.08 11.63 -4.39
C LEU A 164 9.60 13.06 -4.41
N GLY A 165 10.92 13.24 -4.34
CA GLY A 165 11.58 14.55 -4.49
C GLY A 165 11.77 15.34 -3.19
N VAL A 166 11.25 14.88 -2.05
CA VAL A 166 11.43 15.55 -0.75
C VAL A 166 12.73 15.18 -0.04
N VAL A 167 13.26 13.98 -0.29
CA VAL A 167 14.52 13.54 0.30
C VAL A 167 15.43 12.93 -0.76
N ASN A 168 16.71 13.30 -0.71
CA ASN A 168 17.81 12.56 -1.31
C ASN A 168 18.77 12.14 -0.18
N ALA A 169 18.64 10.90 0.29
CA ALA A 169 19.36 10.40 1.44
C ALA A 169 20.87 10.24 1.20
N GLU A 170 21.29 10.00 -0.04
CA GLU A 170 22.70 9.85 -0.42
C GLU A 170 23.44 11.18 -0.24
N GLU A 171 22.82 12.27 -0.73
CA GLU A 171 23.32 13.64 -0.63
C GLU A 171 22.99 14.32 0.71
N GLY A 172 22.08 13.77 1.51
CA GLY A 172 21.60 14.41 2.75
C GLY A 172 20.74 15.64 2.50
N ASN A 173 20.04 15.71 1.36
CA ASN A 173 19.22 16.84 0.96
C ASN A 173 17.75 16.62 1.32
N PHE A 174 17.17 17.58 2.04
CA PHE A 174 15.77 17.60 2.47
C PHE A 174 15.09 18.84 1.90
N ARG A 175 13.98 18.64 1.21
CA ARG A 175 13.23 19.69 0.52
C ARG A 175 11.79 19.67 0.98
N TYR A 176 11.21 20.84 1.15
CA TYR A 176 9.80 20.99 1.54
C TYR A 176 9.16 22.18 0.85
N HIS A 177 7.84 22.09 0.67
CA HIS A 177 6.97 23.21 0.34
C HIS A 177 6.27 23.69 1.61
N GLY A 178 5.88 24.97 1.66
CA GLY A 178 5.23 25.54 2.85
C GLY A 178 6.22 25.92 3.95
N ILE A 179 5.97 25.47 5.19
CA ILE A 179 6.74 25.86 6.38
C ILE A 179 7.72 24.78 6.85
N GLY A 180 7.56 23.53 6.39
CA GLY A 180 8.44 22.39 6.68
C GLY A 180 8.06 21.62 7.95
N ASP A 181 6.93 21.96 8.57
CA ASP A 181 6.36 21.35 9.78
C ASP A 181 5.07 20.56 9.50
N GLU A 182 4.65 20.51 8.23
CA GLU A 182 3.57 19.68 7.72
C GLU A 182 3.81 18.22 8.10
N GLN A 183 2.78 17.56 8.61
CA GLN A 183 2.89 16.18 9.08
C GLN A 183 2.82 15.19 7.92
N LEU A 184 3.84 14.35 7.80
CA LEU A 184 3.86 13.21 6.88
C LEU A 184 3.62 11.94 7.69
N GLU A 185 2.42 11.37 7.54
CA GLU A 185 2.09 10.07 8.12
C GLU A 185 2.63 8.95 7.23
N MET A 186 3.40 8.05 7.83
CA MET A 186 4.11 7.02 7.11
C MET A 186 4.15 5.70 7.86
N THR A 187 4.22 4.61 7.10
CA THR A 187 4.32 3.24 7.62
C THR A 187 5.31 2.47 6.76
N ALA A 188 6.22 1.71 7.36
CA ALA A 188 7.10 0.83 6.59
C ALA A 188 6.26 -0.24 5.86
N MET A 189 6.59 -0.56 4.60
CA MET A 189 5.79 -1.52 3.82
C MET A 189 5.70 -2.89 4.49
N LYS A 190 6.76 -3.33 5.17
CA LYS A 190 6.76 -4.57 5.96
C LYS A 190 5.69 -4.56 7.06
N ASP A 191 5.49 -3.42 7.74
CA ASP A 191 4.54 -3.32 8.84
C ASP A 191 3.12 -3.23 8.30
N THR A 192 2.91 -2.52 7.19
CA THR A 192 1.64 -2.57 6.44
C THR A 192 1.31 -4.01 6.04
N ALA A 193 2.26 -4.77 5.52
CA ALA A 193 2.02 -6.17 5.13
C ALA A 193 1.67 -7.06 6.33
N ARG A 194 2.37 -6.89 7.46
CA ARG A 194 2.06 -7.60 8.71
C ARG A 194 0.68 -7.24 9.24
N PHE A 195 0.32 -5.96 9.19
CA PHE A 195 -1.01 -5.47 9.54
C PHE A 195 -2.09 -6.08 8.64
N VAL A 196 -1.85 -6.15 7.32
CA VAL A 196 -2.77 -6.77 6.37
C VAL A 196 -2.93 -8.27 6.63
N ALA A 197 -1.85 -8.97 7.02
CA ALA A 197 -1.93 -10.37 7.44
C ALA A 197 -2.88 -10.53 8.63
N ALA A 198 -2.73 -9.71 9.67
CA ALA A 198 -3.63 -9.72 10.84
C ALA A 198 -5.09 -9.38 10.46
N VAL A 199 -5.30 -8.33 9.66
CA VAL A 199 -6.63 -7.93 9.14
C VAL A 199 -7.30 -9.04 8.32
N SER A 200 -6.51 -9.79 7.55
CA SER A 200 -7.01 -10.93 6.76
C SER A 200 -7.56 -12.05 7.65
N MET A 201 -7.07 -12.15 8.90
CA MET A 201 -7.52 -13.14 9.88
C MET A 201 -8.63 -12.63 10.80
N ASP A 202 -8.89 -11.32 10.88
CA ASP A 202 -10.01 -10.74 11.65
C ASP A 202 -11.30 -10.74 10.82
N PRO A 203 -12.29 -11.63 11.07
CA PRO A 203 -13.53 -11.67 10.31
C PRO A 203 -14.41 -10.42 10.47
N LYS A 204 -14.13 -9.56 11.46
CA LYS A 204 -14.88 -8.31 11.73
C LYS A 204 -14.27 -7.11 11.01
N ALA A 205 -13.09 -7.22 10.42
CA ALA A 205 -12.46 -6.12 9.70
C ALA A 205 -13.21 -5.83 8.39
N VAL A 206 -13.86 -4.67 8.34
CA VAL A 206 -14.63 -4.14 7.20
C VAL A 206 -14.47 -2.62 7.13
N GLY A 207 -14.72 -2.04 5.96
CA GLY A 207 -14.61 -0.61 5.72
C GLY A 207 -13.15 -0.13 5.65
N ALA A 208 -12.93 1.15 5.97
CA ALA A 208 -11.58 1.70 6.05
C ALA A 208 -10.91 1.26 7.35
N VAL A 209 -9.74 0.62 7.23
CA VAL A 209 -8.90 0.21 8.36
C VAL A 209 -7.59 0.98 8.26
N LYS A 210 -7.31 1.81 9.25
CA LYS A 210 -6.24 2.81 9.23
C LYS A 210 -5.09 2.39 10.13
N TYR A 211 -3.87 2.40 9.63
CA TYR A 211 -2.69 2.05 10.40
C TYR A 211 -1.58 3.09 10.18
N ARG A 212 -1.00 3.59 11.26
CA ARG A 212 0.06 4.61 11.17
C ARG A 212 1.30 4.09 11.86
N GLY A 213 2.41 4.05 11.12
CA GLY A 213 3.70 3.72 11.70
C GLY A 213 4.25 4.87 12.51
N ASP A 214 4.35 6.04 11.88
CA ASP A 214 4.87 7.26 12.48
C ASP A 214 4.30 8.50 11.76
N SER A 215 4.50 9.67 12.35
CA SER A 215 4.16 10.97 11.77
C SER A 215 5.26 11.97 12.10
N LYS A 216 5.94 12.49 11.06
CA LYS A 216 7.05 13.45 11.21
C LYS A 216 6.97 14.53 10.14
N SER A 217 7.51 15.70 10.43
CA SER A 217 7.74 16.73 9.42
C SER A 217 9.08 16.54 8.70
N ILE A 218 9.26 17.16 7.53
CA ILE A 218 10.55 17.10 6.79
C ILE A 218 11.72 17.59 7.65
N LYS A 219 11.54 18.69 8.41
CA LYS A 219 12.55 19.17 9.36
C LYS A 219 12.89 18.13 10.41
N LYS A 220 11.89 17.43 10.95
CA LYS A 220 12.14 16.36 11.93
C LYS A 220 12.82 15.15 11.29
N LEU A 221 12.47 14.77 10.05
CA LEU A 221 13.18 13.72 9.32
C LEU A 221 14.66 14.06 9.12
N ALA A 222 14.98 15.32 8.79
CA ALA A 222 16.36 15.79 8.66
C ALA A 222 17.14 15.65 9.98
N HIS A 223 16.54 16.06 11.10
CA HIS A 223 17.13 15.85 12.43
C HIS A 223 17.40 14.37 12.73
N LEU A 224 16.42 13.49 12.48
CA LEU A 224 16.58 12.06 12.73
C LEU A 224 17.64 11.42 11.82
N TYR A 225 17.76 11.90 10.57
CA TYR A 225 18.83 11.52 9.65
C TYR A 225 20.20 11.91 10.18
N GLN A 226 20.35 13.15 10.70
CA GLN A 226 21.58 13.62 11.31
C GLN A 226 21.98 12.73 12.50
N GLU A 227 21.03 12.40 13.38
CA GLU A 227 21.27 11.51 14.52
C GLU A 227 21.68 10.09 14.08
N ALA A 228 21.06 9.57 13.02
CA ALA A 228 21.32 8.21 12.55
C ALA A 228 22.67 8.07 11.83
N PHE A 229 23.09 9.07 11.06
CA PHE A 229 24.25 8.95 10.16
C PHE A 229 25.42 9.89 10.48
N GLY A 230 25.25 10.84 11.42
CA GLY A 230 26.28 11.81 11.76
C GLY A 230 26.62 12.78 10.62
N VAL A 231 25.71 12.95 9.66
CA VAL A 231 25.87 13.84 8.50
C VAL A 231 24.93 15.02 8.66
N GLU A 232 25.47 16.23 8.55
CA GLU A 232 24.67 17.46 8.57
C GLU A 232 23.73 17.50 7.34
N PRO A 233 22.40 17.54 7.54
CA PRO A 233 21.46 17.60 6.43
C PRO A 233 21.37 19.01 5.87
N SER A 234 21.28 19.13 4.55
CA SER A 234 20.85 20.37 3.91
C SER A 234 19.33 20.42 3.89
N ILE A 235 18.74 21.51 4.40
CA ILE A 235 17.30 21.70 4.45
C ILE A 235 16.94 22.93 3.60
N GLN A 236 16.12 22.72 2.57
CA GLN A 236 15.74 23.75 1.62
C GLN A 236 14.21 23.88 1.53
N ARG A 237 13.71 25.10 1.76
CA ARG A 237 12.36 25.47 1.33
C ARG A 237 12.37 25.68 -0.18
N LEU A 238 11.48 24.99 -0.88
CA LEU A 238 11.20 25.20 -2.29
C LEU A 238 10.22 26.36 -2.41
N ASP A 239 8.92 26.05 -2.42
CA ASP A 239 7.89 27.01 -2.81
C ASP A 239 6.69 26.99 -1.85
N SER A 240 5.63 27.72 -2.15
CA SER A 240 4.36 27.62 -1.42
C SER A 240 3.60 26.32 -1.78
N PRO A 241 2.63 25.87 -0.97
CA PRO A 241 1.72 24.79 -1.35
C PRO A 241 0.92 25.09 -2.62
N GLU A 242 0.58 26.36 -2.86
CA GLU A 242 -0.10 26.82 -4.08
C GLU A 242 0.78 26.64 -5.32
N ASP A 243 2.06 27.03 -5.24
CA ASP A 243 3.02 26.83 -6.33
C ASP A 243 3.21 25.33 -6.63
N LEU A 244 3.26 24.48 -5.59
CA LEU A 244 3.33 23.03 -5.76
C LEU A 244 2.08 22.49 -6.48
N HIS A 245 0.89 22.98 -6.13
CA HIS A 245 -0.35 22.59 -6.78
C HIS A 245 -0.36 22.97 -8.27
N GLU A 246 0.08 24.18 -8.61
CA GLU A 246 0.21 24.63 -9.99
C GLU A 246 1.24 23.80 -10.77
N ASN A 247 2.41 23.55 -10.16
CA ASN A 247 3.49 22.77 -10.77
C ASN A 247 3.05 21.33 -11.04
N MET A 248 2.43 20.64 -10.07
CA MET A 248 1.94 19.28 -10.26
C MET A 248 0.90 19.20 -11.40
N THR A 249 -0.02 20.17 -11.45
CA THR A 249 -1.06 20.26 -12.47
C THR A 249 -0.46 20.50 -13.86
N SER A 250 0.51 21.39 -13.95
CA SER A 250 1.24 21.70 -15.20
C SER A 250 2.03 20.50 -15.70
N ALA A 251 2.77 19.83 -14.81
CA ALA A 251 3.54 18.64 -15.11
C ALA A 251 2.66 17.49 -15.66
N PHE A 252 1.50 17.27 -15.04
CA PHE A 252 0.52 16.29 -15.51
C PHE A 252 -0.04 16.65 -16.88
N LYS A 253 -0.48 17.90 -17.09
CA LYS A 253 -1.00 18.35 -18.41
C LYS A 253 0.03 18.18 -19.52
N LYS A 254 1.31 18.45 -19.23
CA LYS A 254 2.40 18.34 -20.21
C LYS A 254 2.71 16.88 -20.57
N ASN A 255 2.70 15.96 -19.60
CA ASN A 255 3.10 14.57 -19.81
C ASN A 255 2.21 13.57 -19.05
N PRO A 256 0.90 13.47 -19.37
CA PRO A 256 -0.04 12.71 -18.54
C PRO A 256 0.27 11.21 -18.49
N ARG A 257 0.90 10.66 -19.55
CA ARG A 257 1.31 9.25 -19.62
C ARG A 257 2.66 8.94 -18.96
N ASN A 258 3.46 9.96 -18.63
CA ASN A 258 4.75 9.77 -17.98
C ASN A 258 4.60 9.98 -16.46
N GLY A 259 4.21 8.92 -15.75
CA GLY A 259 4.03 8.95 -14.29
C GLY A 259 5.24 9.53 -13.53
N PHE A 260 6.46 9.25 -13.99
CA PHE A 260 7.68 9.76 -13.36
C PHE A 260 7.78 11.29 -13.36
N ALA A 261 7.09 11.98 -14.28
CA ALA A 261 7.10 13.43 -14.36
C ALA A 261 6.21 14.13 -13.33
N TRP A 262 5.21 13.43 -12.76
CA TRP A 262 4.18 14.07 -11.92
C TRP A 262 3.85 13.30 -10.64
N ILE A 263 4.05 11.98 -10.55
CA ILE A 263 3.69 11.18 -9.35
C ILE A 263 4.37 11.73 -8.09
N GLY A 264 5.65 12.13 -8.18
CA GLY A 264 6.37 12.75 -7.08
C GLY A 264 5.68 14.01 -6.60
N LEU A 265 5.41 14.97 -7.49
CA LEU A 265 4.78 16.26 -7.16
C LEU A 265 3.40 16.09 -6.51
N TYR A 266 2.56 15.20 -7.05
CA TYR A 266 1.27 14.88 -6.43
C TYR A 266 1.43 14.21 -5.06
N GLY A 267 2.41 13.31 -4.92
CA GLY A 267 2.75 12.70 -3.63
C GLY A 267 3.13 13.76 -2.60
N GLN A 268 4.00 14.70 -2.96
CA GLN A 268 4.39 15.81 -2.09
C GLN A 268 3.15 16.60 -1.63
N TYR A 269 2.31 17.02 -2.58
CA TYR A 269 1.15 17.85 -2.28
C TYR A 269 0.13 17.13 -1.39
N TRP A 270 -0.34 15.96 -1.82
CA TRP A 270 -1.42 15.26 -1.12
C TRP A 270 -0.98 14.67 0.22
N MET A 271 0.29 14.32 0.38
CA MET A 271 0.80 13.82 1.67
C MET A 271 1.00 14.93 2.70
N SER A 272 1.23 16.18 2.28
CA SER A 272 1.56 17.28 3.21
C SER A 272 0.45 18.32 3.38
N ASN A 273 -0.57 18.36 2.52
CA ASN A 273 -1.63 19.38 2.58
C ASN A 273 -2.66 19.19 3.72
N GLY A 274 -2.53 18.12 4.51
CA GLY A 274 -3.39 17.83 5.66
C GLY A 274 -4.74 17.19 5.35
N GLN A 275 -5.17 17.15 4.08
CA GLN A 275 -6.49 16.62 3.71
C GLN A 275 -6.55 15.09 3.70
N THR A 276 -5.41 14.41 3.57
CA THR A 276 -5.33 12.95 3.43
C THR A 276 -4.80 12.23 4.67
N LEU A 277 -4.69 12.96 5.79
CA LEU A 277 -4.29 12.42 7.08
C LEU A 277 -5.29 11.34 7.53
N LEU A 278 -4.77 10.29 8.17
CA LEU A 278 -5.51 9.15 8.66
C LEU A 278 -6.43 9.53 9.84
N GLY A 279 -6.09 10.55 10.62
CA GLY A 279 -6.84 10.92 11.83
C GLY A 279 -6.74 9.83 12.91
N ASP A 280 -7.88 9.38 13.43
CA ASP A 280 -7.95 8.24 14.36
C ASP A 280 -7.56 6.94 13.66
N THR A 281 -6.73 6.14 14.33
CA THR A 281 -6.12 4.93 13.74
C THR A 281 -6.53 3.66 14.47
N ASP A 282 -6.53 2.55 13.74
CA ASP A 282 -6.87 1.21 14.21
C ASP A 282 -5.66 0.44 14.80
N ASN A 283 -4.51 1.08 15.02
CA ASN A 283 -3.32 0.43 15.59
C ASN A 283 -3.65 -0.40 16.85
N GLY A 284 -4.47 0.13 17.75
CA GLY A 284 -4.86 -0.56 19.00
C GLY A 284 -5.73 -1.80 18.81
N ARG A 285 -6.35 -2.00 17.63
CA ARG A 285 -7.12 -3.22 17.32
C ARG A 285 -6.22 -4.41 17.03
N TYR A 286 -4.96 -4.18 16.69
CA TYR A 286 -3.98 -5.20 16.30
C TYR A 286 -2.66 -4.98 17.07
N PRO A 287 -2.68 -5.10 18.42
CA PRO A 287 -1.53 -4.78 19.28
C PRO A 287 -0.30 -5.67 19.04
N GLU A 288 -0.47 -6.81 18.38
CA GLU A 288 0.61 -7.70 17.96
C GLU A 288 1.48 -7.11 16.84
N VAL A 289 0.96 -6.12 16.10
CA VAL A 289 1.68 -5.42 15.04
C VAL A 289 2.24 -4.11 15.60
N VAL A 290 3.44 -4.17 16.15
CA VAL A 290 4.18 -2.99 16.60
C VAL A 290 4.82 -2.31 15.38
N PRO A 291 4.46 -1.05 15.08
CA PRO A 291 5.01 -0.35 13.93
C PRO A 291 6.46 0.06 14.17
N THR A 292 7.26 -0.01 13.11
CA THR A 292 8.62 0.56 13.06
C THR A 292 8.53 2.07 13.09
N THR A 293 9.25 2.73 13.99
CA THR A 293 9.36 4.21 13.97
C THR A 293 10.32 4.68 12.89
N VAL A 294 10.32 5.98 12.57
CA VAL A 294 11.33 6.52 11.63
C VAL A 294 12.76 6.29 12.13
N GLU A 295 13.00 6.44 13.43
CA GLU A 295 14.30 6.22 14.06
C GLU A 295 14.77 4.76 13.90
N GLU A 296 13.88 3.80 14.12
CA GLU A 296 14.17 2.37 13.92
C GLU A 296 14.37 2.04 12.45
N PHE A 297 13.57 2.64 11.56
CA PHE A 297 13.73 2.49 10.13
C PHE A 297 15.11 2.95 9.68
N LEU A 298 15.56 4.12 10.12
CA LEU A 298 16.88 4.66 9.79
C LEU A 298 18.03 3.79 10.31
N LYS A 299 17.95 3.27 11.54
CA LYS A 299 18.95 2.36 12.12
C LYS A 299 19.12 1.06 11.32
N GLY A 300 18.06 0.61 10.64
CA GLY A 300 18.09 -0.59 9.81
C GLY A 300 18.68 -0.38 8.41
N HIS A 301 19.10 0.83 8.06
CA HIS A 301 19.56 1.18 6.71
C HIS A 301 20.93 1.85 6.71
N THR A 302 21.62 1.71 5.59
CA THR A 302 22.72 2.61 5.20
C THR A 302 22.16 3.80 4.44
N LYS A 303 22.90 4.91 4.39
CA LYS A 303 22.54 6.08 3.56
C LYS A 303 22.26 5.71 2.11
N GLU A 304 23.07 4.82 1.55
CA GLU A 304 22.99 4.41 0.16
C GLU A 304 21.78 3.50 -0.10
N SER A 305 21.33 2.75 0.91
CA SER A 305 20.15 1.90 0.79
C SER A 305 18.83 2.65 0.99
N LEU A 306 18.84 3.79 1.70
CA LEU A 306 17.64 4.59 1.94
C LEU A 306 17.02 5.07 0.64
N GLY A 307 15.73 4.76 0.45
CA GLY A 307 14.99 5.16 -0.74
C GLY A 307 15.35 4.40 -2.02
N LYS A 308 16.38 3.55 -2.04
CA LYS A 308 16.66 2.68 -3.18
C LYS A 308 15.73 1.47 -3.10
N SER A 309 14.84 1.33 -4.08
CA SER A 309 13.86 0.24 -4.14
C SER A 309 14.45 -1.13 -4.52
N THR A 310 15.78 -1.29 -4.49
CA THR A 310 16.45 -2.47 -5.03
C THR A 310 16.62 -3.63 -4.05
N GLN A 311 16.32 -3.45 -2.76
CA GLN A 311 16.44 -4.52 -1.75
C GLN A 311 15.22 -4.64 -0.84
N PHE A 312 14.01 -4.68 -1.38
CA PHE A 312 12.82 -5.14 -0.64
C PHE A 312 11.74 -5.57 -1.64
#